data_AF-A0A4Y2LMK6-F1
#
_entry.id   AF-A0A4Y2LMK6-F1
#
_cell.length_a   1.000
_cell.length_b   1.000
_cell.length_c   1.000
_cell.angle_alpha   90.00
_cell.angle_beta   90.00
_cell.angle_gamma   90.00
#
_symmetry.space_group_name_H-M   'P 1'
#
loop_
_entity.id
_entity.type
_entity.pdbx_description
1 polymer ?
#
loop_
_entity_poly.entity_id
_entity_poly.type
_entity_poly.pdbx_seq_one_letter_code
_entity_poly.pdbx_strand_id
1 'polypeptide(L)'
;MTYSRHEITQAERNDLVRDLKLSQTDSELLGSRLQGWNLLEKGIKISSCRRPQSHFEDYFAEKEDIVYCCDVNGLFGHALGHEHNPAEWRLFIDSSKRSLNAMLLRIGNVNQSVPVAYSTNTKATYEVMSAILKLISHTTFKWNICGDLKVIGILTGIQKGYTKFCCFLCEWDSRDRKNHYIRKKWPPRNS
;
A
#
# COMPACT_ATOMS: atom_id res chain seq x y z
N MET A 1 30.20 -46.22 -8.39
CA MET A 1 29.80 -45.07 -7.55
C MET A 1 28.34 -44.78 -7.84
N THR A 2 27.44 -45.20 -6.95
CA THR A 2 26.02 -44.83 -7.04
C THR A 2 25.91 -43.38 -6.58
N TYR A 3 25.74 -42.45 -7.52
CA TYR A 3 25.37 -41.07 -7.19
C TYR A 3 24.00 -41.11 -6.53
N SER A 4 23.95 -40.89 -5.21
CA SER A 4 22.69 -40.61 -4.52
C SER A 4 22.12 -39.32 -5.08
N ARG A 5 20.87 -39.37 -5.55
CA ARG A 5 20.16 -38.21 -6.05
C ARG A 5 19.99 -37.20 -4.91
N HIS A 6 20.44 -35.96 -5.12
CA HIS A 6 20.24 -34.88 -4.13
C HIS A 6 18.76 -34.57 -4.00
N GLU A 7 18.23 -34.67 -2.78
CA GLU A 7 16.87 -34.25 -2.45
C GLU A 7 16.93 -32.82 -1.94
N ILE A 8 16.17 -31.93 -2.58
CA ILE A 8 16.07 -30.52 -2.21
C ILE A 8 15.39 -30.44 -0.85
N THR A 9 16.06 -29.79 0.10
CA THR A 9 15.58 -29.49 1.45
C THR A 9 14.61 -28.30 1.46
N GLN A 10 13.89 -28.11 2.55
CA GLN A 10 13.02 -26.94 2.72
C GLN A 10 13.80 -25.62 2.65
N ALA A 11 15.04 -25.58 3.15
CA ALA A 11 15.89 -24.40 3.13
C ALA A 11 16.28 -24.02 1.70
N GLU A 12 16.77 -24.99 0.91
CA GLU A 12 17.14 -24.78 -0.49
C GLU A 12 15.94 -24.36 -1.35
N ARG A 13 14.75 -24.93 -1.09
CA ARG A 13 13.53 -24.48 -1.76
C ARG A 13 13.20 -23.02 -1.44
N ASN A 14 13.30 -22.62 -0.16
CA ASN A 14 13.01 -21.25 0.25
C ASN A 14 14.03 -20.26 -0.35
N ASP A 15 15.29 -20.66 -0.45
CA ASP A 15 16.34 -19.87 -1.10
C ASP A 15 16.05 -19.74 -2.60
N LEU A 16 15.67 -20.81 -3.30
CA LEU A 16 15.25 -20.75 -4.70
C LEU A 16 14.08 -19.78 -4.92
N VAL A 17 13.04 -19.85 -4.08
CA VAL A 17 11.88 -18.95 -4.17
C VAL A 17 12.28 -17.49 -4.00
N ARG A 18 13.17 -17.21 -3.03
CA ARG A 18 13.67 -15.86 -2.75
C ARG A 18 14.54 -15.34 -3.88
N ASP A 19 15.50 -16.15 -4.34
CA ASP A 19 16.52 -15.73 -5.31
C ASP A 19 15.91 -15.54 -6.70
N LEU A 20 14.91 -16.35 -7.06
CA LEU A 20 14.12 -16.20 -8.29
C LEU A 20 12.96 -15.19 -8.16
N LYS A 21 12.74 -14.62 -6.98
CA LYS A 21 11.64 -13.67 -6.67
C LYS A 21 10.26 -14.20 -7.11
N LEU A 22 10.00 -15.49 -6.86
CA LEU A 22 8.75 -16.12 -7.29
C LEU A 22 7.56 -15.56 -6.53
N SER A 23 6.44 -15.38 -7.23
CA SER A 23 5.15 -15.15 -6.58
C SER A 23 4.75 -16.38 -5.75
N GLN A 24 3.79 -16.22 -4.84
CA GLN A 24 3.32 -17.35 -4.05
C GLN A 24 2.73 -18.48 -4.93
N THR A 25 2.05 -18.10 -6.02
CA THR A 25 1.52 -19.04 -7.02
C THR A 25 2.64 -19.78 -7.74
N ASP A 26 3.69 -19.06 -8.17
CA ASP A 26 4.83 -19.68 -8.86
C ASP A 26 5.65 -20.56 -7.92
N SER A 27 5.79 -20.17 -6.65
CA SER A 27 6.41 -20.98 -5.61
C SER A 27 5.64 -22.27 -5.34
N GLU A 28 4.30 -22.21 -5.34
CA GLU A 28 3.44 -23.39 -5.20
C GLU A 28 3.58 -24.32 -6.40
N LEU A 29 3.55 -23.76 -7.62
CA LEU A 29 3.74 -24.50 -8.86
C LEU A 29 5.11 -25.19 -8.91
N LEU A 30 6.18 -24.46 -8.56
CA LEU A 30 7.53 -25.01 -8.47
C LEU A 30 7.58 -26.17 -7.47
N GLY A 31 7.04 -25.96 -6.26
CA GLY A 31 6.97 -27.01 -5.24
C GLY A 31 6.24 -28.26 -5.73
N SER A 32 5.10 -28.10 -6.39
CA SER A 32 4.31 -29.20 -6.95
C SER A 32 5.07 -29.96 -8.04
N ARG A 33 5.79 -29.27 -8.93
CA ARG A 33 6.64 -29.90 -9.97
C ARG A 33 7.81 -30.67 -9.37
N LEU A 34 8.53 -30.07 -8.42
CA LEU A 34 9.65 -30.73 -7.72
C LEU A 34 9.18 -31.97 -6.95
N GLN A 35 7.99 -31.91 -6.35
CA GLN A 35 7.37 -33.06 -5.70
C GLN A 35 7.07 -34.17 -6.72
N GLY A 36 6.45 -33.84 -7.86
CA GLY A 36 6.15 -34.80 -8.92
C GLY A 36 7.38 -35.45 -9.54
N TRP A 37 8.53 -34.77 -9.52
CA TRP A 37 9.82 -35.30 -10.00
C TRP A 37 10.58 -36.14 -8.96
N ASN A 38 10.02 -36.31 -7.75
CA ASN A 38 10.70 -36.93 -6.60
C ASN A 38 12.06 -36.27 -6.33
N LEU A 39 12.10 -34.93 -6.35
CA LEU A 39 13.30 -34.14 -6.03
C LEU A 39 13.23 -33.47 -4.66
N LEU A 40 12.12 -33.62 -3.93
CA LEU A 40 11.93 -33.05 -2.59
C LEU A 40 12.15 -34.11 -1.51
N GLU A 41 12.78 -33.71 -0.42
CA GLU A 41 12.88 -34.53 0.79
C GLU A 41 11.47 -34.86 1.35
N LYS A 42 11.34 -36.05 1.95
CA LYS A 42 10.08 -36.48 2.57
C LYS A 42 9.68 -35.55 3.72
N GLY A 43 8.44 -35.04 3.67
CA GLY A 43 7.88 -34.18 4.73
C GLY A 43 8.01 -32.68 4.50
N ILE A 44 8.49 -32.25 3.33
CA ILE A 44 8.50 -30.83 2.94
C ILE A 44 7.09 -30.25 2.90
N LYS A 45 6.93 -29.05 3.47
CA LYS A 45 5.65 -28.34 3.53
C LYS A 45 5.52 -27.42 2.33
N ILE A 46 4.62 -27.75 1.41
CA ILE A 46 4.22 -26.84 0.34
C ILE A 46 3.04 -26.02 0.89
N SER A 47 3.27 -24.72 1.09
CA SER A 47 2.22 -23.79 1.46
C SER A 47 1.44 -23.41 0.21
N SER A 48 0.17 -23.81 0.13
CA SER A 48 -0.74 -23.34 -0.91
C SER A 48 -1.38 -22.01 -0.51
N CYS A 49 -1.56 -21.13 -1.49
CA CYS A 49 -2.37 -19.94 -1.27
C CYS A 49 -3.83 -20.28 -1.57
N ARG A 50 -4.69 -20.25 -0.53
CA ARG A 50 -6.14 -20.24 -0.80
C ARG A 50 -6.46 -18.90 -1.47
N ARG A 51 -7.27 -18.91 -2.55
CA ARG A 51 -7.80 -17.70 -3.19
C ARG A 51 -9.27 -17.41 -2.78
N PRO A 52 -9.60 -17.08 -1.51
CA PRO A 52 -10.92 -16.52 -1.19
C PRO A 52 -11.18 -15.20 -1.91
N GLN A 53 -10.14 -14.48 -2.31
CA GLN A 53 -10.19 -13.10 -2.79
C GLN A 53 -10.45 -12.93 -4.29
N SER A 54 -10.68 -13.99 -5.06
CA SER A 54 -10.91 -13.85 -6.51
C SER A 54 -12.09 -12.92 -6.84
N HIS A 55 -13.11 -12.90 -5.98
CA HIS A 55 -14.27 -12.01 -6.13
C HIS A 55 -13.95 -10.52 -5.90
N PHE A 56 -12.80 -10.21 -5.29
CA PHE A 56 -12.33 -8.84 -5.13
C PHE A 56 -11.42 -8.40 -6.27
N GLU A 57 -10.77 -9.32 -6.98
CA GLU A 57 -9.80 -9.01 -8.05
C GLU A 57 -10.40 -8.10 -9.12
N ASP A 58 -11.68 -8.28 -9.44
CA ASP A 58 -12.41 -7.47 -10.44
C ASP A 58 -12.50 -5.98 -10.08
N TYR A 59 -12.38 -5.60 -8.81
CA TYR A 59 -12.45 -4.21 -8.35
C TYR A 59 -11.08 -3.53 -8.25
N PHE A 60 -9.99 -4.27 -8.50
CA PHE A 60 -8.63 -3.75 -8.40
C PHE A 60 -7.91 -3.82 -9.75
N ALA A 61 -7.12 -2.79 -10.03
CA ALA A 61 -6.24 -2.73 -11.19
C ALA A 61 -4.83 -2.35 -10.75
N GLU A 62 -3.85 -2.70 -11.57
CA GLU A 62 -2.45 -2.34 -11.35
C GLU A 62 -1.97 -1.36 -12.41
N LYS A 63 -1.26 -0.31 -11.98
CA LYS A 63 -0.59 0.64 -12.87
C LYS A 63 0.70 1.13 -12.21
N GLU A 64 1.83 1.00 -12.90
CA GLU A 64 3.13 1.54 -12.44
C GLU A 64 3.49 1.13 -10.99
N ASP A 65 3.39 -0.17 -10.68
CA ASP A 65 3.62 -0.74 -9.33
C ASP A 65 2.64 -0.24 -8.25
N ILE A 66 1.50 0.35 -8.64
CA ILE A 66 0.41 0.76 -7.76
C ILE A 66 -0.80 -0.11 -8.06
N VAL A 67 -1.20 -0.92 -7.09
CA VAL A 67 -2.50 -1.61 -7.10
C VAL A 67 -3.53 -0.65 -6.49
N TYR A 68 -4.63 -0.40 -7.18
CA TYR A 68 -5.67 0.52 -6.74
C TYR A 68 -7.06 -0.03 -7.02
N CYS A 69 -8.04 0.40 -6.22
CA CYS A 69 -9.43 0.08 -6.43
C CYS A 69 -9.99 0.94 -7.58
N CYS A 70 -10.33 0.31 -8.70
CA CYS A 70 -10.86 0.98 -9.88
C CYS A 70 -12.37 1.19 -9.82
N ASP A 71 -13.10 0.35 -9.06
CA ASP A 71 -14.54 0.50 -8.84
C ASP A 71 -14.89 0.39 -7.34
N VAL A 72 -14.88 1.55 -6.69
CA VAL A 72 -15.19 1.67 -5.26
C VAL A 72 -16.67 1.40 -4.99
N ASN A 73 -17.57 1.87 -5.85
CA ASN A 73 -19.00 1.71 -5.60
C ASN A 73 -19.42 0.25 -5.77
N GLY A 74 -18.87 -0.45 -6.77
CA GLY A 74 -19.06 -1.88 -6.94
C GLY A 74 -18.47 -2.70 -5.80
N LEU A 75 -17.26 -2.36 -5.34
CA LEU A 75 -16.64 -3.00 -4.17
C LEU A 75 -17.56 -2.93 -2.95
N PHE A 76 -18.10 -1.74 -2.67
CA PHE A 76 -18.99 -1.53 -1.53
C PHE A 76 -20.34 -2.24 -1.71
N GLY A 77 -21.02 -2.01 -2.83
CA GLY A 77 -22.37 -2.52 -3.07
C GLY A 77 -22.43 -4.04 -3.21
N HIS A 78 -21.55 -4.61 -4.04
CA HIS A 78 -21.61 -6.03 -4.39
C HIS A 78 -20.78 -6.90 -3.45
N ALA A 79 -19.57 -6.47 -3.06
CA ALA A 79 -18.67 -7.31 -2.28
C ALA A 79 -18.79 -7.07 -0.77
N LEU A 80 -19.01 -5.82 -0.33
CA LEU A 80 -19.20 -5.48 1.09
C LEU A 80 -20.68 -5.40 1.51
N GLY A 81 -21.61 -5.50 0.57
CA GLY A 81 -23.05 -5.58 0.84
C GLY A 81 -23.70 -4.30 1.37
N HIS A 82 -23.09 -3.13 1.16
CA HIS A 82 -23.66 -1.84 1.57
C HIS A 82 -23.26 -0.72 0.63
N GLU A 83 -24.10 0.30 0.48
CA GLU A 83 -23.78 1.44 -0.39
C GLU A 83 -22.63 2.29 0.17
N HIS A 84 -21.81 2.81 -0.74
CA HIS A 84 -20.72 3.71 -0.39
C HIS A 84 -21.25 5.14 -0.19
N ASN A 85 -21.21 5.62 1.05
CA ASN A 85 -21.45 7.02 1.40
C ASN A 85 -20.12 7.73 1.72
N PRO A 86 -19.54 8.54 0.82
CA PRO A 86 -18.23 9.16 1.03
C PRO A 86 -18.11 9.99 2.30
N ALA A 87 -19.20 10.58 2.79
CA ALA A 87 -19.20 11.41 4.00
C ALA A 87 -18.89 10.61 5.28
N GLU A 88 -19.13 9.29 5.26
CA GLU A 88 -18.85 8.40 6.39
C GLU A 88 -17.43 7.84 6.40
N TRP A 89 -16.64 8.11 5.36
CA TRP A 89 -15.32 7.52 5.18
C TRP A 89 -14.23 8.59 5.13
N ARG A 90 -13.07 8.27 5.70
CA ARG A 90 -11.85 9.08 5.62
C ARG A 90 -10.77 8.29 4.93
N LEU A 91 -10.04 8.94 4.03
CA LEU A 91 -8.92 8.33 3.34
C LEU A 91 -7.69 8.41 4.22
N PHE A 92 -7.27 7.28 4.77
CA PHE A 92 -6.02 7.14 5.51
C PHE A 92 -4.88 6.73 4.58
N ILE A 93 -3.81 7.51 4.57
CA ILE A 93 -2.60 7.19 3.82
C ILE A 93 -1.44 7.01 4.81
N ASP A 94 -0.82 5.84 4.75
CA ASP A 94 0.36 5.49 5.55
C ASP A 94 1.55 5.21 4.65
N SER A 95 2.69 5.79 5.00
CA SER A 95 3.93 5.64 4.23
C SER A 95 5.04 5.01 5.08
N SER A 96 5.46 3.81 4.71
CA SER A 96 6.62 3.16 5.28
C SER A 96 7.87 3.42 4.43
N LYS A 97 9.02 2.84 4.83
CA LYS A 97 10.24 2.85 3.99
C LYS A 97 10.09 2.01 2.72
N ARG A 98 9.19 1.03 2.73
CA ARG A 98 9.07 -0.02 1.70
C ARG A 98 7.67 -0.11 1.12
N SER A 99 6.74 0.73 1.54
CA SER A 99 5.36 0.64 1.06
C SER A 99 4.61 1.93 1.26
N LEU A 100 3.59 2.12 0.45
CA LEU A 100 2.61 3.19 0.57
C LEU A 100 1.23 2.55 0.49
N ASN A 101 0.44 2.77 1.54
CA ASN A 101 -0.88 2.15 1.68
C ASN A 101 -1.93 3.25 1.79
N ALA A 102 -3.02 3.12 1.05
CA ALA A 102 -4.20 3.97 1.17
C ALA A 102 -5.42 3.10 1.54
N MET A 103 -6.11 3.49 2.61
CA MET A 103 -7.24 2.75 3.19
C MET A 103 -8.37 3.71 3.50
N LEU A 104 -9.61 3.28 3.32
CA LEU A 104 -10.79 3.99 3.80
C LEU A 104 -11.11 3.55 5.23
N LEU A 105 -11.25 4.53 6.11
CA LEU A 105 -11.64 4.35 7.51
C LEU A 105 -13.06 4.88 7.72
N ARG A 106 -13.96 4.04 8.25
CA ARG A 106 -15.31 4.49 8.60
C ARG A 106 -15.27 5.33 9.88
N ILE A 107 -16.00 6.44 9.88
CA ILE A 107 -16.19 7.27 11.07
C ILE A 107 -16.87 6.43 12.16
N GLY A 108 -16.34 6.50 13.39
CA GLY A 108 -16.83 5.69 14.51
C GLY A 108 -16.29 4.26 14.55
N ASN A 109 -15.43 3.86 13.59
CA ASN A 109 -14.76 2.56 13.55
C ASN A 109 -15.72 1.36 13.65
N VAL A 110 -16.95 1.52 13.14
CA VAL A 110 -18.00 0.49 13.20
C VAL A 110 -17.72 -0.64 12.20
N ASN A 111 -16.99 -0.36 11.12
CA ASN A 111 -16.63 -1.32 10.08
C ASN A 111 -15.12 -1.45 9.95
N GLN A 112 -14.72 -2.56 9.34
CA GLN A 112 -13.33 -2.80 8.96
C GLN A 112 -12.86 -1.74 7.96
N SER A 113 -11.58 -1.40 8.04
CA SER A 113 -10.93 -0.51 7.07
C SER A 113 -10.83 -1.20 5.71
N VAL A 114 -11.12 -0.47 4.65
CA VAL A 114 -11.14 -1.00 3.28
C VAL A 114 -9.88 -0.53 2.55
N PRO A 115 -8.97 -1.42 2.13
CA PRO A 115 -7.81 -1.01 1.34
C PRO A 115 -8.26 -0.54 -0.05
N VAL A 116 -7.76 0.62 -0.48
CA VAL A 116 -8.11 1.21 -1.79
C VAL A 116 -6.90 1.46 -2.68
N ALA A 117 -5.69 1.55 -2.12
CA ALA A 117 -4.47 1.49 -2.92
C ALA A 117 -3.29 0.96 -2.12
N TYR A 118 -2.34 0.36 -2.82
CA TYR A 118 -1.14 -0.24 -2.27
C TYR A 118 0.02 -0.16 -3.26
N SER A 119 1.23 0.10 -2.76
CA SER A 119 2.46 -0.03 -3.52
C SER A 119 3.62 -0.47 -2.64
N THR A 120 4.51 -1.31 -3.18
CA THR A 120 5.68 -1.92 -2.51
C THR A 120 7.01 -1.26 -2.86
N ASN A 121 7.05 -0.43 -3.90
CA ASN A 121 8.32 0.10 -4.41
C ASN A 121 8.29 1.61 -4.65
N THR A 122 7.32 2.31 -4.05
CA THR A 122 7.20 3.76 -4.20
C THR A 122 7.84 4.51 -3.05
N LYS A 123 8.64 5.53 -3.38
CA LYS A 123 9.04 6.54 -2.42
C LYS A 123 7.86 7.45 -2.13
N ALA A 124 7.71 7.84 -0.86
CA ALA A 124 6.78 8.89 -0.46
C ALA A 124 7.23 10.25 -1.02
N THR A 125 6.73 10.56 -2.23
CA THR A 125 6.87 11.84 -2.92
C THR A 125 5.49 12.38 -3.28
N TYR A 126 5.43 13.67 -3.63
CA TYR A 126 4.18 14.33 -3.97
C TYR A 126 3.57 13.74 -5.25
N GLU A 127 4.41 13.41 -6.24
CA GLU A 127 3.99 12.90 -7.54
C GLU A 127 3.28 11.55 -7.39
N VAL A 128 3.85 10.65 -6.58
CA VAL A 128 3.26 9.35 -6.28
C VAL A 128 1.94 9.51 -5.53
N MET A 129 1.90 10.37 -4.50
CA MET A 129 0.66 10.59 -3.75
C MET A 129 -0.43 11.19 -4.64
N SER A 130 -0.07 12.14 -5.52
CA SER A 130 -0.98 12.72 -6.51
C SER A 130 -1.48 11.67 -7.50
N ALA A 131 -0.62 10.76 -7.95
CA ALA A 131 -1.00 9.65 -8.81
C ALA A 131 -2.02 8.72 -8.12
N ILE A 132 -1.76 8.31 -6.87
CA ILE A 132 -2.70 7.48 -6.10
C ILE A 132 -4.06 8.16 -5.94
N LEU A 133 -4.07 9.44 -5.54
CA LEU A 133 -5.31 10.20 -5.35
C LEU A 133 -6.14 10.31 -6.64
N LYS A 134 -5.47 10.43 -7.80
CA LYS A 134 -6.14 10.41 -9.11
C LYS A 134 -6.71 9.02 -9.44
N LEU A 135 -5.94 7.97 -9.19
CA LEU A 135 -6.35 6.59 -9.49
C LEU A 135 -7.59 6.16 -8.70
N ILE A 136 -7.67 6.52 -7.41
CA ILE A 136 -8.83 6.20 -6.57
C ILE A 136 -10.00 7.20 -6.72
N SER A 137 -9.97 8.06 -7.75
CA SER A 137 -11.00 9.06 -8.02
C SER A 137 -11.31 9.98 -6.82
N HIS A 138 -10.28 10.41 -6.08
CA HIS A 138 -10.44 11.25 -4.88
C HIS A 138 -11.20 12.55 -5.16
N THR A 139 -11.06 13.13 -6.37
CA THR A 139 -11.79 14.34 -6.79
C THR A 139 -13.30 14.16 -6.81
N THR A 140 -13.77 12.94 -7.06
CA THR A 140 -15.20 12.60 -7.11
C THR A 140 -15.75 12.40 -5.69
N PHE A 141 -15.06 11.59 -4.88
CA PHE A 141 -15.54 11.22 -3.55
C PHE A 141 -15.25 12.25 -2.46
N LYS A 142 -14.21 13.07 -2.66
CA LYS A 142 -13.79 14.15 -1.76
C LYS A 142 -13.60 13.69 -0.31
N TRP A 143 -13.11 12.47 -0.10
CA TRP A 143 -12.84 11.97 1.24
C TRP A 143 -11.86 12.87 1.99
N ASN A 144 -12.12 13.10 3.26
CA ASN A 144 -11.17 13.79 4.11
C ASN A 144 -9.92 12.92 4.29
N ILE A 145 -8.75 13.49 4.01
CA ILE A 145 -7.47 12.80 4.10
C ILE A 145 -7.00 12.81 5.56
N CYS A 146 -6.58 11.64 6.04
CA CYS A 146 -5.92 11.39 7.30
C CYS A 146 -4.59 10.70 7.01
N GLY A 147 -3.57 10.92 7.84
CA GLY A 147 -2.28 10.28 7.64
C GLY A 147 -1.27 10.74 8.67
N ASP A 148 -0.08 10.15 8.62
CA ASP A 148 1.04 10.62 9.41
C ASP A 148 1.41 12.09 9.04
N LEU A 149 2.11 12.77 9.95
CA LEU A 149 2.57 14.15 9.74
C LEU A 149 3.39 14.33 8.46
N LYS A 150 4.11 13.29 8.03
CA LYS A 150 4.95 13.32 6.83
C LYS A 150 4.10 13.29 5.57
N VAL A 151 3.04 12.49 5.52
CA VAL A 151 2.08 12.41 4.42
C VAL A 151 1.32 13.74 4.30
N ILE A 152 0.78 14.24 5.40
CA ILE A 152 0.10 15.55 5.42
C ILE A 152 1.08 16.65 4.98
N GLY A 153 2.32 16.62 5.46
CA GLY A 153 3.36 17.56 5.04
C GLY A 153 3.65 17.50 3.54
N ILE A 154 3.79 16.31 2.95
CA ILE A 154 4.02 16.14 1.52
C ILE A 154 2.84 16.68 0.71
N LEU A 155 1.61 16.33 1.08
CA LEU A 155 0.40 16.77 0.37
C LEU A 155 0.17 18.28 0.46
N THR A 156 0.54 18.89 1.59
CA THR A 156 0.44 20.34 1.80
C THR A 156 1.64 21.12 1.24
N GLY A 157 2.63 20.45 0.65
CA GLY A 157 3.79 21.11 0.03
C GLY A 157 4.88 21.54 1.03
N ILE A 158 4.88 21.00 2.25
CA ILE A 158 5.97 21.22 3.21
C ILE A 158 7.23 20.50 2.72
N GLN A 159 8.32 21.26 2.59
CA GLN A 159 9.60 20.72 2.13
C GLN A 159 10.27 19.88 3.22
N LYS A 160 10.93 18.77 2.81
CA LYS A 160 11.76 17.93 3.69
C LYS A 160 12.90 18.78 4.30
N GLY A 161 13.03 18.75 5.61
CA GLY A 161 14.03 19.50 6.39
C GLY A 161 13.60 19.68 7.85
N TYR A 162 14.58 19.66 8.77
CA TYR A 162 14.40 19.69 10.23
C TYR A 162 13.41 20.76 10.69
N THR A 163 12.18 20.36 11.01
CA THR A 163 11.21 21.27 11.61
C THR A 163 10.48 20.56 12.73
N LYS A 164 11.03 20.75 13.94
CA LYS A 164 10.45 20.28 15.20
C LYS A 164 9.05 20.88 15.45
N PHE A 165 8.67 21.93 14.69
CA PHE A 165 7.41 22.68 14.79
C PHE A 165 6.90 23.14 13.42
N CYS A 166 6.49 22.22 12.54
CA CYS A 166 5.91 22.60 11.24
C CYS A 166 4.43 23.01 11.37
N CYS A 167 4.02 24.08 10.67
CA CYS A 167 2.63 24.50 10.53
C CYS A 167 2.11 24.09 9.14
N PHE A 168 1.15 23.17 9.08
CA PHE A 168 0.50 22.74 7.84
C PHE A 168 -0.71 23.59 7.44
N LEU A 169 -1.25 24.40 8.37
CA LEU A 169 -2.37 25.30 8.13
C LEU A 169 -1.96 26.64 7.50
N CYS A 170 -0.66 26.93 7.47
CA CYS A 170 -0.14 28.21 7.04
C CYS A 170 1.03 28.03 6.05
N GLU A 171 1.36 29.07 5.30
CA GLU A 171 2.48 29.08 4.34
C GLU A 171 3.84 29.21 5.06
N TRP A 172 3.99 28.51 6.18
CA TRP A 172 5.23 28.48 6.94
C TRP A 172 6.31 27.74 6.13
N ASP A 173 7.33 28.49 5.70
CA ASP A 173 8.45 27.92 4.94
C ASP A 173 9.38 27.17 5.89
N SER A 174 9.43 25.84 5.81
CA SER A 174 10.26 25.00 6.68
C SER A 174 11.76 25.27 6.60
N ARG A 175 12.24 25.97 5.56
CA ARG A 175 13.66 26.27 5.34
C ARG A 175 14.07 27.68 5.72
N ASP A 176 13.13 28.57 6.05
CA ASP A 176 13.40 29.98 6.34
C ASP A 176 13.97 30.22 7.75
N ARG A 177 15.26 29.96 7.93
CA ARG A 177 15.94 30.16 9.22
C ARG A 177 15.95 31.61 9.72
N LYS A 178 15.75 32.59 8.83
CA LYS A 178 15.86 34.02 9.18
C LYS A 178 14.56 34.55 9.76
N ASN A 179 13.43 34.26 9.12
CA ASN A 179 12.16 34.84 9.51
C ASN A 179 11.39 34.02 10.56
N HIS A 180 11.77 32.76 10.83
CA HIS A 180 11.07 31.89 11.79
C HIS A 180 10.86 32.51 13.17
N TYR A 181 11.87 33.21 13.69
CA TYR A 181 11.81 33.80 15.04
C TYR A 181 11.31 35.26 15.05
N ILE A 182 11.15 35.86 13.86
CA ILE A 182 10.72 37.26 13.69
C ILE A 182 9.23 37.31 13.36
N ARG A 183 8.78 36.45 12.44
CA ARG A 183 7.42 36.42 11.93
C ARG A 183 6.55 35.47 12.75
N LYS A 184 5.68 36.03 13.58
CA LYS A 184 4.70 35.27 14.38
C LYS A 184 3.43 34.89 13.61
N LYS A 185 3.04 35.69 12.60
CA LYS A 185 1.83 35.46 11.79
C LYS A 185 2.21 35.12 10.35
N TRP A 186 1.91 33.90 9.95
CA TRP A 186 2.07 33.40 8.58
C TRP A 186 0.69 33.38 7.89
N PRO A 187 0.63 33.64 6.57
CA PRO A 187 -0.64 33.63 5.86
C PRO A 187 -1.23 32.21 5.86
N PRO A 188 -2.56 32.08 5.89
CA PRO A 188 -3.21 30.77 5.83
C PRO A 188 -2.92 30.11 4.48
N ARG A 189 -2.76 28.79 4.50
CA ARG A 189 -2.62 28.01 3.26
C ARG A 189 -4.01 27.89 2.64
N ASN A 190 -4.16 28.33 1.40
CA ASN A 190 -5.40 28.11 0.66
C ASN A 190 -5.56 26.59 0.41
N SER A 191 -6.71 26.06 0.83
CA SER A 191 -7.09 24.64 0.72
C SER A 191 -7.73 24.35 -0.62
#